data_AF-A0A2V8FCK8-F1
#
_entry.id   AF-A0A2V8FCK8-F1
#
_cell.length_a   1.000
_cell.length_b   1.000
_cell.length_c   1.000
_cell.angle_alpha   90.00
_cell.angle_beta   90.00
_cell.angle_gamma   90.00
#
_symmetry.space_group_name_H-M   'P 1'
#
loop_
_entity.id
_entity.type
_entity.pdbx_description
1 polymer ?
#
loop_
_entity_poly.entity_id
_entity_poly.type
_entity_poly.pdbx_seq_one_letter_code
_entity_poly.pdbx_strand_id
1 'polypeptide(L)'
;MIAQRQYATAGALCAALEARLNEKSRRDGVDLQRLRRQVAFDRLLARMFDCSQLDRDGWVLKGGYALEMRFHQARSTKDLDLTVRRNGPRSDESPASLRERLQLAAEVQLPDFFKFVVGEAMAELNQAPEGGRSVPG
;
A
#
# COMPACT_ATOMS: atom_id res chain seq x y z
N MET A 1 -11.48 -9.56 -17.71
CA MET A 1 -12.05 -10.77 -17.08
C MET A 1 -12.29 -10.46 -15.61
N ILE A 2 -13.54 -10.52 -15.14
CA ILE A 2 -13.83 -10.34 -13.71
C ILE A 2 -13.36 -11.61 -13.01
N ALA A 3 -12.38 -11.51 -12.12
CA ALA A 3 -11.93 -12.64 -11.32
C ALA A 3 -13.13 -13.16 -10.50
N GLN A 4 -13.57 -14.38 -10.79
CA GLN A 4 -14.65 -15.01 -10.02
C GLN A 4 -14.18 -15.23 -8.57
N ARG A 5 -15.09 -15.01 -7.62
CA ARG A 5 -14.83 -15.29 -6.20
C ARG A 5 -14.59 -16.78 -6.01
N GLN A 6 -13.33 -17.14 -5.77
CA GLN A 6 -12.93 -18.53 -5.48
C GLN A 6 -13.37 -18.97 -4.06
N TYR A 7 -13.76 -18.03 -3.20
CA TYR A 7 -14.24 -18.28 -1.84
C TYR A 7 -15.63 -17.68 -1.65
N ALA A 8 -16.53 -18.44 -1.01
CA ALA A 8 -17.91 -18.02 -0.76
C ALA A 8 -18.03 -16.94 0.34
N THR A 9 -17.08 -16.88 1.27
CA THR A 9 -17.12 -15.95 2.41
C THR A 9 -15.76 -15.30 2.68
N ALA A 10 -15.77 -14.12 3.31
CA ALA A 10 -14.57 -13.42 3.76
C ALA A 10 -13.76 -14.26 4.77
N GLY A 11 -14.45 -14.97 5.68
CA GLY A 11 -13.81 -15.85 6.65
C GLY A 11 -13.06 -17.01 6.00
N ALA A 12 -13.65 -17.63 4.97
CA ALA A 12 -13.01 -18.70 4.21
C ALA A 12 -11.76 -18.20 3.47
N LEU A 13 -11.82 -17.02 2.86
CA LEU A 13 -10.64 -16.40 2.24
C LEU A 13 -9.56 -16.11 3.30
N CYS A 14 -9.93 -15.51 4.43
CA CYS A 14 -8.97 -15.13 5.47
C CYS A 14 -8.22 -16.36 6.02
N ALA A 15 -8.94 -17.43 6.36
CA ALA A 15 -8.32 -18.68 6.83
C ALA A 15 -7.39 -19.30 5.77
N ALA A 16 -7.85 -19.33 4.50
CA ALA A 16 -7.11 -19.91 3.40
C ALA A 16 -5.88 -19.08 3.01
N LEU A 17 -5.94 -17.75 3.16
CA LEU A 17 -4.82 -16.83 2.98
C LEU A 17 -3.80 -17.03 4.08
N GLU A 18 -4.23 -16.99 5.34
CA GLU A 18 -3.34 -17.15 6.50
C GLU A 18 -2.62 -18.50 6.48
N ALA A 19 -3.29 -19.59 6.13
CA ALA A 19 -2.66 -20.90 5.97
C ALA A 19 -1.52 -20.87 4.93
N ARG A 20 -1.76 -20.24 3.76
CA ARG A 20 -0.75 -20.11 2.70
C ARG A 20 0.41 -19.22 3.09
N LEU A 21 0.15 -18.11 3.80
CA LEU A 21 1.21 -17.22 4.28
C LEU A 21 2.10 -17.91 5.31
N ASN A 22 1.51 -18.68 6.23
CA ASN A 22 2.26 -19.48 7.21
C ASN A 22 3.12 -20.55 6.52
N GLU A 23 2.57 -21.26 5.54
CA GLU A 23 3.32 -22.26 4.78
C GLU A 23 4.50 -21.63 4.04
N LYS A 24 4.27 -20.51 3.34
CA LYS A 24 5.32 -19.77 2.63
C LYS A 24 6.41 -19.26 3.57
N SER A 25 6.02 -18.71 4.72
CA SER A 25 6.95 -18.24 5.76
C SER A 25 7.88 -19.36 6.22
N ARG A 26 7.34 -20.55 6.51
CA ARG A 26 8.13 -21.72 6.93
C ARG A 26 9.03 -22.25 5.83
N ARG A 27 8.52 -22.32 4.60
CA ARG A 27 9.24 -22.86 3.43
C ARG A 27 10.43 -21.99 3.03
N ASP A 28 10.22 -20.68 2.98
CA ASP A 28 11.18 -19.75 2.40
C ASP A 28 12.00 -19.00 3.48
N GLY A 29 11.71 -19.23 4.77
CA GLY A 29 12.36 -18.53 5.89
C GLY A 29 12.03 -17.02 5.96
N VAL A 30 10.94 -16.59 5.31
CA VAL A 30 10.52 -15.19 5.26
C VAL A 30 9.64 -14.86 6.46
N ASP A 31 9.85 -13.69 7.06
CA ASP A 31 9.00 -13.18 8.14
C ASP A 31 7.51 -13.13 7.74
N LEU A 32 6.65 -13.72 8.57
CA LEU A 32 5.21 -13.78 8.30
C LEU A 32 4.57 -12.39 8.24
N GLN A 33 5.01 -11.45 9.08
CA GLN A 33 4.46 -10.09 9.08
C GLN A 33 4.83 -9.33 7.81
N ARG A 34 6.02 -9.57 7.24
CA ARG A 34 6.39 -9.09 5.92
C ARG A 34 5.43 -9.60 4.84
N LEU A 35 5.12 -10.90 4.84
CA LEU A 35 4.19 -11.47 3.86
C LEU A 35 2.78 -10.89 4.00
N ARG A 36 2.29 -10.72 5.23
CA ARG A 36 0.99 -10.07 5.50
C ARG A 36 0.96 -8.62 4.99
N ARG A 37 2.01 -7.83 5.26
CA ARG A 37 2.13 -6.45 4.74
C ARG A 37 2.12 -6.42 3.23
N GLN A 38 2.87 -7.31 2.58
CA GLN A 38 2.90 -7.39 1.12
C GLN A 38 1.50 -7.63 0.55
N VAL A 39 0.73 -8.57 1.11
CA VAL A 39 -0.64 -8.80 0.66
C VAL A 39 -1.51 -7.56 0.85
N ALA A 40 -1.43 -6.90 2.02
CA ALA A 40 -2.20 -5.70 2.28
C ALA A 40 -1.88 -4.58 1.29
N PHE A 41 -0.59 -4.34 1.02
CA PHE A 41 -0.14 -3.34 0.05
C PHE A 41 -0.56 -3.68 -1.38
N ASP A 42 -0.35 -4.93 -1.82
CA ASP A 42 -0.79 -5.39 -3.15
C ASP A 42 -2.30 -5.18 -3.34
N ARG A 43 -3.11 -5.51 -2.32
CA ARG A 43 -4.58 -5.37 -2.40
C ARG A 43 -5.05 -3.91 -2.33
N LEU A 44 -4.32 -3.04 -1.64
CA LEU A 44 -4.60 -1.60 -1.62
C LEU A 44 -4.25 -0.97 -2.97
N LEU A 45 -3.06 -1.29 -3.51
CA LEU A 45 -2.63 -0.78 -4.82
C LEU A 45 -3.55 -1.26 -5.95
N ALA A 46 -4.05 -2.50 -5.88
CA ALA A 46 -5.02 -2.99 -6.85
C ALA A 46 -6.29 -2.13 -6.90
N ARG A 47 -6.68 -1.49 -5.80
CA ARG A 47 -7.82 -0.56 -5.74
C ARG A 47 -7.46 0.82 -6.26
N MET A 48 -6.36 1.37 -5.76
CA MET A 48 -5.91 2.72 -6.12
C MET A 48 -5.59 2.87 -7.61
N PHE A 49 -5.10 1.79 -8.23
CA PHE A 49 -4.73 1.77 -9.65
C PHE A 49 -5.72 0.99 -10.52
N ASP A 50 -6.92 0.69 -10.02
CA ASP A 50 -7.96 0.02 -10.79
C ASP A 50 -8.35 0.84 -12.04
N CYS A 51 -8.75 0.18 -13.12
CA CYS A 51 -9.09 0.87 -14.36
C CYS A 51 -10.40 1.66 -14.30
N SER A 52 -11.28 1.37 -13.34
CA SER A 52 -12.51 2.13 -13.11
C SER A 52 -12.28 3.47 -12.41
N GLN A 53 -11.09 3.69 -11.84
CA GLN A 53 -10.72 4.94 -11.17
C GLN A 53 -10.33 6.01 -12.20
N LEU A 54 -11.10 7.09 -12.26
CA LEU A 54 -10.80 8.27 -13.10
C LEU A 54 -9.48 8.94 -12.68
N ASP A 55 -9.18 8.96 -11.40
CA ASP A 55 -8.03 9.64 -10.81
C ASP A 55 -6.80 8.71 -10.63
N ARG A 56 -6.80 7.52 -11.24
CA ARG A 56 -5.70 6.54 -11.08
C ARG A 56 -4.33 7.09 -11.48
N ASP A 57 -4.28 7.90 -12.53
CA ASP A 57 -3.05 8.55 -13.00
C ASP A 57 -2.62 9.73 -12.11
N GLY A 58 -3.49 10.13 -11.18
CA GLY A 58 -3.18 11.09 -10.12
C GLY A 58 -2.28 10.50 -9.03
N TRP A 59 -2.17 9.18 -8.91
CA TRP A 59 -1.32 8.53 -7.90
C TRP A 59 -0.02 7.99 -8.50
N VAL A 60 1.08 8.13 -7.77
CA VAL A 60 2.37 7.55 -8.13
C VAL A 60 2.94 6.83 -6.92
N LEU A 61 3.13 5.52 -7.07
CA LEU A 61 3.86 4.73 -6.09
C LEU A 61 5.37 4.98 -6.20
N LYS A 62 6.00 5.23 -5.07
CA LYS A 62 7.44 5.43 -4.93
C LYS A 62 7.99 4.62 -3.75
N GLY A 63 9.23 4.89 -3.39
CA GLY A 63 9.86 4.39 -2.17
C GLY A 63 10.27 2.92 -2.24
N GLY A 64 10.49 2.34 -1.06
CA GLY A 64 11.03 0.99 -0.91
C GLY A 64 10.13 -0.07 -1.54
N TYR A 65 8.81 0.08 -1.43
CA TYR A 65 7.87 -0.92 -1.95
C TYR A 65 7.82 -0.94 -3.48
N ALA A 66 7.93 0.22 -4.13
CA ALA A 66 8.06 0.29 -5.59
C ALA A 66 9.31 -0.46 -6.09
N LEU A 67 10.41 -0.39 -5.33
CA LEU A 67 11.64 -1.11 -5.64
C LEU A 67 11.51 -2.60 -5.34
N GLU A 68 10.86 -3.00 -4.24
CA GLU A 68 10.59 -4.43 -3.94
C GLU A 68 9.77 -5.11 -5.04
N MET A 69 8.77 -4.43 -5.60
CA MET A 69 8.00 -4.98 -6.72
C MET A 69 8.83 -5.14 -8.00
N ARG A 70 9.84 -4.29 -8.21
CA ARG A 70 10.74 -4.35 -9.39
C ARG A 70 11.89 -5.33 -9.19
N PHE A 71 12.44 -5.38 -7.98
CA PHE A 71 13.62 -6.13 -7.61
C PHE A 71 13.28 -7.01 -6.41
N HIS A 72 13.12 -8.30 -6.66
CA HIS A 72 12.72 -9.35 -5.71
C HIS A 72 13.68 -9.52 -4.49
N GLN A 73 14.66 -8.62 -4.33
CA GLN A 73 15.73 -8.67 -3.32
C GLN A 73 15.82 -7.38 -2.48
N ALA A 74 14.94 -6.39 -2.66
CA ALA A 74 14.99 -5.18 -1.85
C ALA A 74 14.59 -5.44 -0.38
N ARG A 75 15.18 -4.66 0.53
CA ARG A 75 14.91 -4.71 1.98
C ARG A 75 13.43 -4.44 2.22
N SER A 76 12.78 -5.21 3.11
CA SER A 76 11.38 -5.00 3.49
C SER A 76 11.16 -3.58 3.98
N THR A 77 10.31 -2.83 3.30
CA THR A 77 9.75 -1.59 3.80
C THR A 77 8.55 -1.87 4.70
N LYS A 78 8.34 -0.98 5.67
CA LYS A 78 7.15 -0.96 6.52
C LYS A 78 6.09 0.01 5.98
N ASP A 79 6.50 0.90 5.09
CA ASP A 79 5.73 2.05 4.65
C ASP A 79 5.43 1.97 3.14
N LEU A 80 4.29 2.54 2.76
CA LEU A 80 3.81 2.65 1.37
C LEU A 80 3.87 4.13 0.96
N ASP A 81 4.85 4.50 0.13
CA ASP A 81 5.07 5.88 -0.28
C ASP A 81 4.28 6.22 -1.55
N LEU A 82 3.30 7.12 -1.42
CA LEU A 82 2.50 7.60 -2.53
C LEU A 82 2.73 9.10 -2.75
N THR A 83 2.85 9.51 -4.01
CA THR A 83 2.86 10.92 -4.40
C THR A 83 1.68 11.20 -5.31
N VAL A 84 1.02 12.34 -5.11
CA VAL A 84 -0.01 12.82 -6.02
C VAL A 84 0.63 13.56 -7.20
N ARG A 85 0.33 13.18 -8.43
CA ARG A 85 0.59 13.97 -9.63
C ARG A 85 -0.37 15.14 -9.66
N ARG A 86 0.18 16.36 -9.52
CA ARG A 86 -0.60 17.58 -9.70
C ARG A 86 -0.66 17.94 -11.18
N ASN A 87 -1.86 18.00 -11.72
CA ASN A 87 -2.14 18.63 -13.00
C ASN A 87 -2.75 20.01 -12.72
N GLY A 88 -1.97 21.09 -12.89
CA GLY A 88 -2.43 22.47 -12.69
C GLY A 88 -1.60 23.30 -11.70
N PRO A 89 -1.86 24.62 -11.58
CA PRO A 89 -1.16 25.51 -10.66
C PRO A 89 -1.35 25.05 -9.21
N ARG A 90 -0.37 25.34 -8.33
CA ARG A 90 -0.35 24.94 -6.92
C ARG A 90 -1.71 25.21 -6.25
N SER A 91 -2.51 24.16 -6.08
CA SER A 91 -3.64 24.17 -5.18
C SER A 91 -3.14 23.92 -3.76
N ASP A 92 -3.56 24.74 -2.80
CA ASP A 92 -3.42 24.47 -1.37
C ASP A 92 -4.43 23.37 -1.00
N GLU A 93 -4.17 22.15 -1.45
CA GLU A 93 -4.94 20.99 -1.03
C GLU A 93 -4.66 20.73 0.45
N SER A 94 -5.72 20.78 1.27
CA SER A 94 -5.61 20.47 2.69
C SER A 94 -5.29 18.99 2.92
N PRO A 95 -4.58 18.64 4.01
CA PRO A 95 -4.35 17.24 4.38
C PRO A 95 -5.66 16.43 4.52
N ALA A 96 -6.75 17.06 4.96
CA ALA A 96 -8.06 16.43 5.07
C ALA A 96 -8.63 16.05 3.70
N SER A 97 -8.54 16.95 2.72
CA SER A 97 -8.99 16.70 1.34
C SER A 97 -8.17 15.59 0.67
N LEU A 98 -6.85 15.57 0.90
CA LEU A 98 -5.99 14.50 0.40
C LEU A 98 -6.36 13.14 1.02
N ARG A 99 -6.60 13.10 2.33
CA ARG A 99 -7.04 11.87 3.02
C ARG A 99 -8.37 11.37 2.46
N GLU A 100 -9.33 12.25 2.24
CA GLU A 100 -10.63 11.87 1.67
C GLU A 100 -10.47 11.25 0.28
N ARG A 101 -9.66 11.86 -0.60
CA ARG A 101 -9.34 11.25 -1.90
C ARG A 101 -8.65 9.90 -1.78
N LEU A 102 -7.71 9.76 -0.84
CA LEU A 102 -7.04 8.48 -0.59
C LEU A 102 -8.04 7.42 -0.09
N GLN A 103 -8.97 7.79 0.79
CA GLN A 103 -10.02 6.91 1.29
C GLN A 103 -10.94 6.48 0.14
N LEU A 104 -11.39 7.40 -0.72
CA LEU A 104 -12.21 7.08 -1.89
C LEU A 104 -11.49 6.14 -2.87
N ALA A 105 -10.19 6.33 -3.09
CA ALA A 105 -9.37 5.43 -3.90
C ALA A 105 -9.27 4.02 -3.29
N ALA A 106 -9.21 3.93 -1.96
CA ALA A 106 -9.15 2.68 -1.21
C ALA A 106 -10.50 1.95 -1.09
N GLU A 107 -11.61 2.59 -1.45
CA GLU A 107 -12.97 2.03 -1.35
C GLU A 107 -13.43 1.24 -2.58
N VAL A 108 -12.63 1.23 -3.66
CA VAL A 108 -12.93 0.44 -4.86
C VAL A 108 -13.22 -1.01 -4.48
N GLN A 109 -14.41 -1.48 -4.88
CA GLN A 109 -14.89 -2.81 -4.54
C GLN A 109 -14.32 -3.85 -5.51
N LEU A 110 -13.43 -4.69 -5.00
CA LEU A 110 -12.91 -5.85 -5.71
C LEU A 110 -13.50 -7.15 -5.14
N PRO A 111 -13.57 -8.24 -5.93
CA PRO A 111 -14.10 -9.54 -5.49
C PRO A 111 -13.14 -10.31 -4.55
N ASP A 112 -12.40 -9.61 -3.69
CA ASP A 112 -11.35 -10.16 -2.82
C ASP A 112 -11.68 -10.03 -1.32
N PHE A 113 -12.85 -9.51 -0.95
CA PHE A 113 -13.29 -9.29 0.45
C PHE A 113 -12.44 -8.31 1.29
N PHE A 114 -11.42 -7.66 0.73
CA PHE A 114 -10.64 -6.67 1.46
C PHE A 114 -11.41 -5.35 1.61
N LYS A 115 -11.21 -4.69 2.75
CA LYS A 115 -11.69 -3.34 3.04
C LYS A 115 -10.56 -2.56 3.68
N PHE A 116 -10.42 -1.30 3.30
CA PHE A 116 -9.36 -0.41 3.81
C PHE A 116 -9.98 0.84 4.42
N VAL A 117 -9.41 1.26 5.54
CA VAL A 117 -9.76 2.49 6.23
C VAL A 117 -8.47 3.28 6.43
N VAL A 118 -8.42 4.48 5.88
CA VAL A 118 -7.30 5.40 5.95
C VAL A 118 -7.45 6.22 7.23
N GLY A 119 -6.51 6.07 8.16
CA GLY A 119 -6.47 6.82 9.42
C GLY A 119 -6.17 8.31 9.22
N GLU A 120 -6.26 9.09 10.30
CA GLU A 120 -5.77 10.47 10.30
C GLU A 120 -4.28 10.51 10.04
N ALA A 121 -3.81 11.59 9.39
CA ALA A 121 -2.39 11.86 9.31
C ALA A 121 -1.86 11.97 10.75
N MET A 122 -1.06 11.00 11.18
CA MET A 122 -0.29 11.15 12.39
C MET A 122 0.72 12.26 12.10
N ALA A 123 0.67 13.35 12.89
CA ALA A 123 1.61 14.46 12.80
C ALA A 123 3.04 13.91 12.70
N GLU A 124 3.82 14.52 11.81
CA GLU A 124 5.18 14.15 11.42
C GLU A 124 5.92 13.35 12.50
N LEU A 125 6.34 12.13 12.17
CA LEU A 125 7.55 11.57 12.76
C LEU A 125 8.64 12.59 12.47
N ASN A 126 8.93 13.47 13.44
CA ASN A 126 9.98 14.47 13.45
C ASN A 126 11.15 13.99 12.57
N GLN A 127 11.19 14.45 11.32
CA GLN A 127 12.44 14.42 10.58
C GLN A 127 13.34 15.36 11.37
N ALA A 128 14.46 14.81 11.84
CA ALA A 128 15.39 15.50 12.72
C ALA A 128 15.66 16.92 12.21
N PRO A 129 15.68 17.94 13.10
CA PRO A 129 16.07 19.27 12.72
C PRO A 129 17.50 19.21 12.20
N GLU A 130 17.75 19.93 11.12
CA GLU A 130 19.04 20.21 10.49
C GLU A 130 20.28 19.61 11.18
N GLY A 131 20.91 18.63 10.53
CA GLY A 131 22.14 18.05 11.08
C GLY A 131 22.86 17.08 10.16
N GLY A 132 22.77 17.27 8.85
CA GLY A 132 23.63 16.54 7.91
C GLY A 132 25.09 16.96 8.08
N ARG A 133 25.87 16.16 8.83
CA ARG A 133 27.33 16.08 8.67
C ARG A 133 27.77 14.63 8.79
N SER A 134 27.97 13.98 7.65
CA SER A 134 28.92 12.87 7.57
C SER A 134 30.31 13.44 7.80
N VAL A 135 30.98 12.98 8.86
CA VAL A 135 32.43 13.18 9.03
C VAL A 135 33.08 11.83 8.69
N PRO A 136 34.06 11.78 7.77
CA PRO A 136 34.77 10.55 7.47
C PRO A 136 35.81 10.27 8.57
N GLY A 137 35.99 9.00 8.89
CA GLY A 137 37.00 8.47 9.81
C GLY A 137 36.83 6.97 9.96
#